data_AF-A0A8X6NXR1-F1
#
_entry.id   AF-A0A8X6NXR1-F1
#
_cell.length_a   1.000
_cell.length_b   1.000
_cell.length_c   1.000
_cell.angle_alpha   90.00
_cell.angle_beta   90.00
_cell.angle_gamma   90.00
#
_symmetry.space_group_name_H-M   'P 1'
#
loop_
_entity.id
_entity.type
_entity.pdbx_description
1 polymer ?
#
loop_
_entity_poly.entity_id
_entity_poly.type
_entity_poly.pdbx_seq_one_letter_code
_entity_poly.pdbx_strand_id
1 'polypeptide(L)'
;MNILETVSIVDKKHSRRPCTSHVDVERVIETFLLNPRKPVRSAATELNKPISTVYKVIKKRLRLHSYKVQIIKALEPDDRTKRMAFVTGN
;
A
#
# COMPACT_ATOMS: atom_id res chain seq x y z
N MET A 1 -51.74 3.05 -26.89
CA MET A 1 -50.31 2.73 -26.99
C MET A 1 -49.61 3.46 -25.86
N ASN A 2 -49.33 2.77 -24.74
CA ASN A 2 -48.79 3.37 -23.52
C ASN A 2 -47.26 3.39 -23.59
N ILE A 3 -46.68 4.58 -23.48
CA ILE A 3 -45.24 4.78 -23.32
C ILE A 3 -44.99 5.02 -21.84
N LEU A 4 -44.80 3.94 -21.08
CA LEU A 4 -44.18 4.01 -19.76
C LEU A 4 -42.67 4.08 -19.99
N GLU A 5 -42.18 5.27 -20.32
CA GLU A 5 -40.74 5.53 -20.34
C GLU A 5 -40.24 5.56 -18.89
N THR A 6 -39.60 4.47 -18.48
CA THR A 6 -38.85 4.40 -17.23
C THR A 6 -37.66 5.35 -17.33
N VAL A 7 -37.86 6.62 -16.97
CA VAL A 7 -36.77 7.59 -16.84
C VAL A 7 -35.96 7.23 -15.59
N SER A 8 -35.00 6.32 -15.75
CA SER A 8 -33.98 6.04 -14.75
C SER A 8 -33.10 7.27 -14.57
N ILE A 9 -33.33 8.04 -13.50
CA ILE A 9 -32.48 9.15 -13.04
C ILE A 9 -31.23 8.58 -12.34
N VAL A 10 -30.51 7.70 -13.02
CA VAL A 10 -29.23 7.18 -12.53
C VAL A 10 -28.18 7.53 -13.57
N ASP A 11 -27.27 8.41 -13.16
CA ASP A 11 -26.18 8.88 -14.00
C ASP A 11 -25.35 7.69 -14.52
N LYS A 12 -25.16 7.62 -15.84
CA LYS A 12 -24.50 6.47 -16.47
C LYS A 12 -23.02 6.50 -16.09
N LYS A 13 -22.51 5.39 -15.56
CA LYS A 13 -21.11 5.28 -15.13
C LYS A 13 -20.17 5.56 -16.31
N HIS A 14 -19.52 6.73 -16.30
CA HIS A 14 -18.58 7.11 -17.36
C HIS A 14 -17.42 6.11 -17.46
N SER A 15 -17.04 5.76 -18.70
CA SER A 15 -15.82 4.99 -18.97
C SER A 15 -14.61 5.81 -18.53
N ARG A 16 -14.08 5.50 -17.35
CA ARG A 16 -12.85 6.15 -16.87
C ARG A 16 -11.66 5.65 -17.67
N ARG A 17 -10.68 6.54 -17.86
CA ARG A 17 -9.40 6.20 -18.49
C ARG A 17 -8.76 5.00 -17.77
N PRO A 18 -8.36 3.92 -18.48
CA PRO A 18 -7.64 2.81 -17.88
C PRO A 18 -6.35 3.32 -17.25
N CYS A 19 -6.18 3.14 -15.94
CA CYS A 19 -5.13 3.86 -15.22
C CYS A 19 -3.76 3.16 -15.22
N THR A 20 -3.64 1.88 -15.59
CA THR A 20 -2.37 1.14 -15.80
C THR A 20 -2.70 -0.25 -16.37
N SER A 21 -1.78 -0.89 -17.11
CA SER A 21 -1.96 -2.28 -17.55
C SER A 21 -1.93 -3.26 -16.37
N HIS A 22 -2.54 -4.44 -16.50
CA HIS A 22 -2.54 -5.45 -15.43
C HIS A 22 -1.12 -5.94 -15.09
N VAL A 23 -0.31 -6.19 -16.12
CA VAL A 23 1.10 -6.61 -16.01
C VAL A 23 1.93 -5.60 -15.22
N ASP A 24 1.70 -4.31 -15.44
CA ASP A 24 2.40 -3.26 -14.70
C ASP A 24 2.03 -3.23 -13.22
N VAL A 25 0.77 -3.57 -12.90
CA VAL A 25 0.29 -3.64 -11.51
C VAL A 25 0.92 -4.82 -10.79
N GLU A 26 1.02 -5.98 -11.44
CA GLU A 26 1.64 -7.18 -10.87
C GLU A 26 3.11 -6.96 -10.55
N ARG A 27 3.88 -6.36 -11.47
CA ARG A 27 5.30 -6.04 -11.23
C ARG A 27 5.51 -5.12 -10.02
N VAL A 28 4.64 -4.11 -9.86
CA VAL A 28 4.67 -3.25 -8.67
C VAL A 28 4.34 -4.09 -7.42
N ILE A 29 3.31 -4.95 -7.47
CA ILE A 29 2.95 -5.82 -6.35
C ILE A 29 4.12 -6.71 -5.94
N GLU A 30 4.74 -7.44 -6.87
CA GLU A 30 5.87 -8.33 -6.62
C GLU A 30 7.05 -7.59 -5.98
N THR A 31 7.39 -6.42 -6.51
CA THR A 31 8.50 -5.59 -6.00
C THR A 31 8.34 -5.28 -4.51
N PHE A 32 7.12 -4.91 -4.09
CA PHE A 32 6.84 -4.53 -2.70
C PHE A 32 6.45 -5.72 -1.81
N LEU A 33 6.08 -6.87 -2.36
CA LEU A 33 6.00 -8.11 -1.60
C LEU A 33 7.40 -8.63 -1.23
N LEU A 34 8.35 -8.54 -2.16
CA LEU A 34 9.75 -8.91 -1.94
C LEU A 34 10.44 -7.95 -0.95
N ASN A 35 10.27 -6.65 -1.14
CA ASN A 35 10.82 -5.64 -0.23
C ASN A 35 9.77 -4.56 0.09
N PRO A 36 8.99 -4.76 1.17
CA PRO A 36 7.99 -3.78 1.60
C PRO A 36 8.57 -2.42 1.99
N ARG A 37 9.87 -2.38 2.33
CA ARG A 37 10.60 -1.17 2.74
C ARG A 37 11.26 -0.44 1.56
N LYS A 38 11.15 -0.96 0.34
CA LYS A 38 11.77 -0.33 -0.82
C LYS A 38 11.24 1.10 -1.01
N PRO A 39 12.11 2.10 -1.23
CA PRO A 39 11.64 3.45 -1.47
C PRO A 39 10.80 3.53 -2.75
N VAL A 40 9.63 4.18 -2.68
CA VAL A 40 8.71 4.32 -3.83
C VAL A 40 9.39 4.95 -5.04
N ARG A 41 10.26 5.94 -4.84
CA ARG A 41 11.01 6.57 -5.93
C ARG A 41 11.96 5.60 -6.63
N SER A 42 12.72 4.81 -5.87
CA SER A 42 13.62 3.80 -6.43
C SER A 42 12.85 2.74 -7.22
N ALA A 43 11.76 2.21 -6.66
CA ALA A 43 10.90 1.27 -7.38
C ALA A 43 10.28 1.87 -8.65
N ALA A 44 9.87 3.14 -8.61
CA ALA A 44 9.33 3.84 -9.78
C ALA A 44 10.36 3.97 -10.90
N THR A 45 11.60 4.35 -10.57
CA THR A 45 12.70 4.42 -11.53
C THR A 45 13.00 3.05 -12.13
N GLU A 46 13.13 2.01 -11.31
CA GLU A 46 13.43 0.64 -11.79
C GLU A 46 12.33 0.05 -12.68
N LEU A 47 11.07 0.32 -12.34
CA LEU A 47 9.92 -0.18 -13.10
C LEU A 47 9.60 0.69 -14.32
N ASN A 48 10.32 1.80 -14.53
CA ASN A 48 10.02 2.82 -15.53
C ASN A 48 8.55 3.28 -15.47
N LYS A 49 8.06 3.57 -14.26
CA LYS A 49 6.69 4.04 -14.01
C LYS A 49 6.66 5.38 -13.31
N PRO A 50 5.63 6.21 -13.55
CA PRO A 50 5.39 7.39 -12.74
C PRO A 50 5.23 7.03 -11.26
N ILE A 51 5.84 7.82 -10.38
CA ILE A 51 5.73 7.64 -8.91
C ILE A 51 4.26 7.59 -8.47
N SER A 52 3.40 8.41 -9.09
CA SER A 52 1.97 8.45 -8.78
C SER A 52 1.24 7.13 -9.09
N THR A 53 1.65 6.41 -10.14
CA THR A 53 1.12 5.09 -10.50
C THR A 53 1.52 4.06 -9.46
N VAL A 54 2.81 4.00 -9.13
CA VAL A 54 3.33 3.09 -8.10
C VAL A 54 2.64 3.34 -6.75
N TYR A 55 2.51 4.61 -6.35
CA TYR A 55 1.82 4.99 -5.13
C TYR A 55 0.33 4.58 -5.12
N LYS A 56 -0.38 4.73 -6.24
CA LYS A 56 -1.77 4.25 -6.37
C LYS A 56 -1.88 2.74 -6.18
N VAL A 57 -0.97 1.95 -6.77
CA VAL A 57 -0.98 0.49 -6.62
C VAL A 57 -0.71 0.10 -5.17
N ILE A 58 0.33 0.67 -4.54
CA ILE A 58 0.65 0.45 -3.13
C ILE A 58 -0.58 0.73 -2.24
N LYS A 59 -1.23 1.89 -2.42
CA LYS A 59 -2.36 2.30 -1.58
C LYS A 59 -3.64 1.49 -1.83
N LYS A 60 -3.95 1.17 -3.10
CA LYS A 60 -5.24 0.56 -3.47
C LYS A 60 -5.22 -0.96 -3.51
N ARG A 61 -4.08 -1.57 -3.85
CA ARG A 61 -3.94 -3.03 -3.99
C ARG A 61 -3.28 -3.64 -2.76
N LEU A 62 -2.11 -3.14 -2.39
CA LEU A 62 -1.35 -3.68 -1.25
C LEU A 62 -1.84 -3.16 0.11
N ARG A 63 -2.58 -2.03 0.12
CA ARG A 63 -3.01 -1.33 1.34
C ARG A 63 -1.83 -1.04 2.30
N LEU A 64 -0.61 -0.95 1.77
CA LEU A 64 0.55 -0.51 2.54
C LEU A 64 0.41 0.99 2.79
N HIS A 65 0.51 1.37 4.05
CA HIS A 65 0.49 2.76 4.47
C HIS A 65 1.94 3.18 4.69
N SER A 66 2.26 4.44 4.37
CA SER A 66 3.59 5.00 4.63
C SER A 66 3.88 4.84 6.13
N TYR A 67 4.79 3.92 6.43
CA TYR A 67 5.41 3.61 7.71
C TYR A 67 4.52 3.80 8.95
N LYS A 68 3.93 2.72 9.44
CA LYS A 68 3.78 2.59 10.89
C LYS A 68 5.19 2.40 11.44
N VAL A 69 5.82 3.47 11.90
CA VAL A 69 7.12 3.39 12.57
C VAL A 69 6.92 2.56 13.83
N GLN A 70 7.29 1.28 13.78
CA GLN A 70 7.49 0.48 14.97
C GLN A 70 8.93 0.76 15.40
N ILE A 71 9.09 1.41 16.56
CA ILE A 71 10.38 1.48 17.24
C ILE A 71 10.66 0.05 17.72
N ILE A 72 11.25 -0.74 16.84
CA ILE A 72 11.76 -2.07 17.19
C ILE A 72 13.06 -1.77 17.94
N LYS A 73 12.99 -1.76 19.27
CA LYS A 73 14.20 -1.83 20.08
C LYS A 73 14.88 -3.15 19.71
N ALA A 74 16.17 -3.12 19.38
CA ALA A 74 16.96 -4.34 19.23
C ALA A 74 17.06 -4.97 20.62
N LEU A 75 16.07 -5.80 20.96
CA LEU A 75 16.03 -6.46 22.25
C LEU A 75 17.16 -7.48 22.29
N GLU A 76 18.15 -7.22 23.13
CA GLU A 76 19.11 -8.26 23.48
C GLU A 76 18.39 -9.37 24.28
N PRO A 77 18.88 -10.62 24.24
CA PRO A 77 18.31 -11.70 25.05
C PRO A 77 18.16 -11.32 26.53
N ASP A 78 19.07 -10.50 27.04
CA ASP A 78 19.11 -10.06 28.43
C ASP A 78 18.28 -8.79 28.74
N ASP A 79 17.72 -8.13 27.72
CA ASP A 79 16.91 -6.91 27.92
C ASP A 79 15.67 -7.15 28.78
N ARG A 80 15.17 -8.39 28.84
CA ARG A 80 14.05 -8.75 29.73
C ARG A 80 14.50 -8.74 31.19
N THR A 81 15.64 -9.33 31.50
CA THR A 81 16.21 -9.38 32.85
C THR A 81 16.53 -8.00 33.37
N LYS A 82 17.23 -7.18 32.55
CA LYS A 82 17.58 -5.79 32.87
C LYS A 82 16.32 -4.94 33.16
N ARG A 83 15.25 -5.11 32.36
CA ARG A 83 13.96 -4.42 32.58
C ARG A 83 13.30 -4.85 33.89
N MET A 84 13.34 -6.14 34.22
CA MET A 84 12.78 -6.63 35.48
C MET A 84 13.59 -6.13 36.69
N ALA A 85 14.91 -6.15 36.62
CA ALA A 85 15.78 -5.64 37.68
C ALA A 85 15.53 -4.15 37.96
N PHE A 86 15.39 -3.34 36.90
CA PHE A 86 15.03 -1.92 37.03
C PHE A 86 13.70 -1.70 37.75
N VAL A 87 12.69 -2.53 37.50
CA VAL A 87 11.37 -2.41 38.13
C VAL A 87 11.37 -2.92 39.58
N THR A 88 12.12 -3.97 39.86
CA THR A 88 12.14 -4.61 41.19
C THR A 88 13.13 -3.96 42.16
N GLY A 89 14.11 -3.18 41.66
CA GLY A 89 14.98 -2.35 42.51
C GLY A 89 15.84 -3.14 43.49
N ASN A 90 16.64 -4.08 42.98
CA ASN A 90 17.77 -4.66 43.70
C ASN A 90 19.08 -4.02 43.21
#